data_AF-A0A3P6SRB2-F1
#
_entry.id   AF-A0A3P6SRB2-F1
#
_cell.length_a   1.000
_cell.length_b   1.000
_cell.length_c   1.000
_cell.angle_alpha   90.00
_cell.angle_beta   90.00
_cell.angle_gamma   90.00
#
_symmetry.space_group_name_H-M   'P 1'
#
loop_
_entity.id
_entity.type
_entity.pdbx_description
1 polymer ?
#
loop_
_entity_poly.entity_id
_entity_poly.type
_entity_poly.pdbx_seq_one_letter_code
_entity_poly.pdbx_strand_id
1 'polypeptide(L)'
;MSFAQLAKAAHELAHALGLLHVHSRYDRDKYVVINVKNIPANLLKNDFALETKAATDNYDVPYDYGSRMHYPASAFALDKSMPTIIPVDKNYVETMGSPFVSFYDILLMNKHYGCLGESKIPDAFSHAFIKCACVSFKYAPTSYSD
;
A
#
# COMPACT_ATOMS: atom_id res chain seq x y z
N MET A 1 -15.80 -16.74 -5.75
CA MET A 1 -15.08 -15.46 -5.80
C MET A 1 -13.69 -15.75 -6.36
N SER A 2 -13.25 -15.04 -7.40
CA SER A 2 -11.93 -15.27 -8.01
C SER A 2 -10.83 -14.64 -7.18
N PHE A 3 -9.58 -15.07 -7.38
CA PHE A 3 -8.42 -14.49 -6.70
C PHE A 3 -8.29 -12.97 -6.96
N ALA A 4 -8.62 -12.52 -8.18
CA ALA A 4 -8.65 -11.09 -8.52
C ALA A 4 -9.69 -10.30 -7.71
N GLN A 5 -10.86 -10.90 -7.43
CA GLN A 5 -11.89 -10.26 -6.61
C GLN A 5 -11.44 -10.10 -5.14
N LEU A 6 -10.72 -11.09 -4.59
CA LEU A 6 -10.15 -11.00 -3.24
C LEU A 6 -9.08 -9.90 -3.15
N ALA A 7 -8.17 -9.84 -4.13
CA ALA A 7 -7.16 -8.79 -4.19
C ALA A 7 -7.79 -7.39 -4.28
N LYS A 8 -8.88 -7.24 -5.05
CA LYS A 8 -9.64 -5.99 -5.09
C LYS A 8 -10.29 -5.68 -3.75
N ALA A 9 -10.99 -6.64 -3.14
CA ALA A 9 -11.62 -6.44 -1.84
C ALA A 9 -10.60 -6.01 -0.75
N ALA A 10 -9.42 -6.61 -0.74
CA ALA A 10 -8.34 -6.22 0.17
C ALA A 10 -7.86 -4.77 -0.06
N HIS A 11 -7.74 -4.34 -1.32
CA HIS A 11 -7.37 -2.97 -1.68
C HIS A 11 -8.42 -1.95 -1.19
N GLU A 12 -9.70 -2.21 -1.45
CA GLU A 12 -10.77 -1.31 -1.00
C GLU A 12 -10.92 -1.28 0.52
N LEU A 13 -10.69 -2.43 1.19
CA LEU A 13 -10.69 -2.48 2.66
C LEU A 13 -9.52 -1.67 3.23
N ALA A 14 -8.34 -1.74 2.64
CA ALA A 14 -7.20 -0.93 3.04
C ALA A 14 -7.48 0.58 2.89
N HIS A 15 -8.16 0.99 1.81
CA HIS A 15 -8.65 2.37 1.68
C HIS A 15 -9.62 2.75 2.81
N ALA A 16 -10.60 1.90 3.12
CA ALA A 16 -11.56 2.15 4.19
C ALA A 16 -10.89 2.27 5.59
N LEU A 17 -9.74 1.63 5.76
CA LEU A 17 -8.91 1.67 6.97
C LEU A 17 -7.83 2.79 6.94
N GLY A 18 -7.81 3.64 5.91
CA GLY A 18 -6.98 4.84 5.86
C GLY A 18 -5.67 4.71 5.07
N LEU A 19 -5.41 3.60 4.39
CA LEU A 19 -4.26 3.51 3.47
C LEU A 19 -4.57 4.19 2.14
N LEU A 20 -3.63 4.99 1.65
CA LEU A 20 -3.69 5.62 0.33
C LEU A 20 -2.80 4.86 -0.66
N HIS A 21 -2.87 5.22 -1.95
CA HIS A 21 -2.02 4.57 -2.95
C HIS A 21 -0.55 4.86 -2.69
N VAL A 22 0.32 3.86 -2.82
CA VAL A 22 1.75 4.03 -2.52
C VAL A 22 2.41 5.02 -3.50
N HIS A 23 1.96 5.08 -4.75
CA HIS A 23 2.46 6.04 -5.72
C HIS A 23 2.03 7.49 -5.43
N SER A 24 1.09 7.73 -4.52
CA SER A 24 0.72 9.10 -4.12
C SER A 24 1.56 9.61 -2.94
N ARG A 25 2.40 8.78 -2.29
CA ARG A 25 3.26 9.23 -1.17
C ARG A 25 4.04 10.50 -1.51
N TYR A 26 4.15 11.41 -0.54
CA TYR A 26 4.89 12.67 -0.69
C TYR A 26 6.38 12.51 -1.06
N ASP A 27 6.95 11.32 -0.85
CA ASP A 27 8.34 10.97 -1.18
C ASP A 27 8.48 10.05 -2.40
N ARG A 28 7.40 9.76 -3.15
CA ARG A 28 7.39 8.79 -4.26
C ARG A 28 8.39 9.10 -5.37
N ASP A 29 8.69 10.38 -5.61
CA ASP A 29 9.61 10.80 -6.69
C ASP A 29 11.07 10.37 -6.45
N LYS A 30 11.39 9.84 -5.25
CA LYS A 30 12.69 9.17 -4.98
C LYS A 30 12.74 7.74 -5.54
N TYR A 31 11.58 7.13 -5.81
CA TYR A 31 11.43 5.71 -6.09
C TYR A 31 10.82 5.45 -7.47
N VAL A 32 9.95 6.34 -7.95
CA VAL A 32 9.29 6.22 -9.26
C VAL A 32 9.28 7.55 -10.00
N VAL A 33 9.24 7.46 -11.32
CA VAL A 33 9.05 8.58 -12.25
C VAL A 33 7.71 8.38 -12.95
N ILE A 34 6.90 9.43 -12.98
CA ILE A 34 5.59 9.42 -13.65
C ILE A 34 5.76 9.92 -15.08
N ASN A 35 5.46 9.06 -16.06
CA ASN A 35 5.44 9.39 -17.48
C ASN A 35 4.15 10.12 -17.84
N VAL A 36 4.08 11.41 -17.50
CA VAL A 36 2.89 12.26 -17.68
C VAL A 36 2.39 12.32 -19.13
N LYS A 37 3.26 12.08 -20.12
CA LYS A 37 2.89 12.07 -21.54
C LYS A 37 2.03 10.87 -21.92
N ASN A 38 2.10 9.79 -21.13
CA ASN A 38 1.35 8.56 -21.38
C ASN A 38 0.10 8.43 -20.48
N ILE A 39 -0.32 9.51 -19.82
CA ILE A 39 -1.47 9.54 -18.92
C ILE A 39 -2.50 10.56 -19.46
N PRO A 40 -3.80 10.26 -19.47
CA PRO A 40 -4.84 11.25 -19.76
C PRO A 40 -4.72 12.48 -18.84
N ALA A 41 -4.65 13.67 -19.43
CA ALA A 41 -4.35 14.91 -18.68
C ALA A 41 -5.35 15.21 -17.55
N ASN A 42 -6.60 14.75 -17.65
CA ASN A 42 -7.62 14.92 -16.63
C ASN A 42 -7.40 14.06 -15.36
N LEU A 43 -6.54 13.04 -15.42
CA LEU A 43 -6.23 12.16 -14.27
C LEU A 43 -5.01 12.64 -13.48
N LEU A 44 -4.16 13.49 -14.06
CA LEU A 44 -2.89 13.91 -13.42
C LEU A 44 -3.09 14.58 -12.06
N LYS A 45 -4.16 15.37 -11.90
CA LYS A 45 -4.40 16.15 -10.68
C LYS A 45 -5.03 15.36 -9.53
N ASN A 46 -5.69 14.24 -9.84
CA ASN A 46 -6.45 13.49 -8.83
C ASN A 46 -5.84 12.11 -8.61
N ASP A 47 -5.52 11.37 -9.67
CA ASP A 47 -5.07 9.97 -9.59
C ASP A 47 -3.55 9.83 -9.48
N PHE A 48 -2.78 10.87 -9.86
CA PHE A 48 -1.31 10.87 -9.81
C PHE A 48 -0.73 12.01 -8.96
N ALA A 49 -1.57 12.73 -8.23
CA ALA A 49 -1.12 13.77 -7.31
C ALA A 49 -0.26 13.19 -6.18
N LEU A 50 0.62 14.03 -5.67
CA LEU A 50 1.33 13.75 -4.43
C LEU A 50 0.44 14.15 -3.26
N GLU A 51 0.39 13.27 -2.28
CA GLU A 51 -0.04 13.61 -0.94
C GLU A 51 0.91 14.58 -0.28
N THR A 52 0.44 15.26 0.75
CA THR A 52 1.27 16.20 1.52
C THR A 52 1.71 15.57 2.83
N LYS A 53 2.89 15.99 3.34
CA LYS A 53 3.36 15.62 4.68
C LYS A 53 2.44 16.06 5.82
N ALA A 54 1.58 17.06 5.56
CA ALA A 54 0.61 17.53 6.54
C ALA A 54 -0.64 16.64 6.59
N ALA A 55 -1.00 16.00 5.47
CA ALA A 55 -2.18 15.15 5.35
C ALA A 55 -1.88 13.66 5.58
N THR A 56 -0.62 13.23 5.43
CA THR A 56 -0.23 11.82 5.44
C THR A 56 1.07 11.58 6.20
N ASP A 57 1.18 10.40 6.81
CA ASP A 57 2.39 9.91 7.45
C ASP A 57 2.79 8.56 6.83
N ASN A 58 4.08 8.41 6.54
CA ASN A 58 4.65 7.16 6.04
C ASN A 58 5.07 6.23 7.19
N TYR A 59 4.99 6.69 8.44
CA TYR A 59 5.34 5.97 9.66
C TYR A 59 6.74 5.33 9.62
N ASP A 60 7.70 5.98 8.98
CA ASP A 60 9.05 5.45 8.70
C ASP A 60 9.05 4.08 8.02
N VAL A 61 7.97 3.73 7.30
CA VAL A 61 7.91 2.51 6.50
C VAL A 61 8.52 2.79 5.11
N PRO A 62 9.46 1.94 4.64
CA PRO A 62 10.05 2.06 3.31
C PRO A 62 9.01 2.08 2.19
N TYR A 63 9.39 2.60 1.03
CA TYR A 63 8.54 2.56 -0.15
C TYR A 63 8.40 1.12 -0.67
N ASP A 64 7.18 0.61 -0.73
CA ASP A 64 6.92 -0.75 -1.16
C ASP A 64 6.34 -0.79 -2.58
N TYR A 65 7.17 -1.16 -3.55
CA TYR A 65 6.71 -1.40 -4.92
C TYR A 65 5.67 -2.52 -4.99
N GLY A 66 5.77 -3.53 -4.12
CA GLY A 66 4.91 -4.72 -4.11
C GLY A 66 3.65 -4.58 -3.26
N SER A 67 3.39 -3.40 -2.71
CA SER A 67 2.19 -3.12 -1.95
C SER A 67 0.93 -3.37 -2.79
N ARG A 68 -0.11 -3.91 -2.16
CA ARG A 68 -1.44 -4.03 -2.79
C ARG A 68 -2.04 -2.66 -3.13
N MET A 69 -1.59 -1.62 -2.45
CA MET A 69 -1.99 -0.23 -2.66
C MET A 69 -1.15 0.47 -3.73
N HIS A 70 -0.17 -0.20 -4.34
CA HIS A 70 0.58 0.36 -5.45
C HIS A 70 -0.12 0.07 -6.79
N TYR A 71 -0.24 1.09 -7.65
CA TYR A 71 -0.70 0.90 -9.03
C TYR A 71 0.26 0.03 -9.85
N PRO A 72 -0.22 -0.78 -10.82
CA PRO A 72 0.67 -1.43 -11.78
C PRO A 72 1.40 -0.40 -12.65
N ALA A 73 2.55 -0.79 -13.22
CA ALA A 73 3.40 0.09 -14.04
C ALA A 73 2.66 0.78 -15.21
N SER A 74 1.65 0.12 -15.78
CA SER A 74 0.86 0.58 -16.93
C SER A 74 -0.49 1.19 -16.56
N ALA A 75 -0.70 1.56 -15.28
CA ALA A 75 -1.98 2.11 -14.83
C ALA A 75 -2.37 3.36 -15.64
N PHE A 76 -3.59 3.35 -16.20
CA PHE A 76 -4.15 4.46 -17.00
C PHE A 76 -3.32 4.85 -18.24
N ALA A 77 -2.47 3.96 -18.76
CA ALA A 77 -1.66 4.23 -19.94
C ALA A 77 -2.49 4.54 -21.18
N LEU A 78 -2.14 5.61 -21.91
CA LEU A 78 -2.65 5.90 -23.25
C LEU A 78 -2.14 4.85 -24.26
N ASP A 79 -0.84 4.57 -24.21
CA ASP A 79 -0.19 3.47 -24.91
C ASP A 79 0.24 2.40 -23.90
N LYS A 80 -0.41 1.23 -23.96
CA LYS A 80 -0.18 0.10 -23.06
C LYS A 80 1.19 -0.56 -23.23
N SER A 81 1.91 -0.30 -24.33
CA SER A 81 3.28 -0.78 -24.52
C SER A 81 4.29 0.01 -23.68
N MET A 82 3.89 1.17 -23.15
CA MET A 82 4.74 2.05 -22.36
C MET A 82 4.20 2.17 -20.93
N PRO A 83 5.04 2.08 -19.88
CA PRO A 83 4.61 2.31 -18.51
C PRO A 83 4.26 3.78 -18.26
N THR A 84 3.32 4.02 -17.34
CA THR A 84 2.98 5.32 -16.76
C THR A 84 3.75 5.58 -15.48
N ILE A 85 4.05 4.54 -14.70
CA ILE A 85 4.86 4.60 -13.50
C ILE A 85 6.14 3.80 -13.76
N ILE A 86 7.29 4.47 -13.74
CA ILE A 86 8.59 3.88 -14.04
C ILE A 86 9.40 3.86 -12.76
N PRO A 87 9.75 2.69 -12.20
CA PRO A 87 10.57 2.64 -11.00
C PRO A 87 12.00 3.05 -11.34
N VAL A 88 12.66 3.73 -10.39
CA VAL A 88 14.06 4.12 -10.51
C VAL A 88 14.94 2.87 -10.64
N ASP A 89 14.66 1.84 -9.83
CA ASP A 89 15.20 0.49 -10.05
C ASP A 89 14.23 -0.32 -10.92
N LYS A 90 14.67 -0.59 -12.16
CA LYS A 90 13.88 -1.27 -13.20
C LYS A 90 13.52 -2.71 -12.84
N ASN A 91 14.17 -3.33 -11.86
CA ASN A 91 13.81 -4.69 -11.43
C ASN A 91 12.40 -4.76 -10.79
N TYR A 92 11.86 -3.62 -10.36
CA TYR A 92 10.54 -3.56 -9.71
C TYR A 92 9.37 -3.31 -10.66
N VAL A 93 9.58 -3.24 -11.98
CA VAL A 93 8.50 -2.97 -12.95
C VAL A 93 7.35 -3.96 -12.80
N GLU A 94 7.65 -5.25 -12.72
CA GLU A 94 6.66 -6.33 -12.58
C GLU A 94 6.23 -6.58 -11.12
N THR A 95 6.88 -5.93 -10.15
CA THR A 95 6.50 -6.02 -8.74
C THR A 95 5.29 -5.13 -8.43
N MET A 96 5.20 -3.99 -9.11
CA MET A 96 4.11 -3.03 -8.96
C MET A 96 2.75 -3.58 -9.41
N GLY A 97 1.71 -3.30 -8.63
CA GLY A 97 0.36 -3.82 -8.91
C GLY A 97 0.14 -5.26 -8.42
N SER A 98 1.00 -5.76 -7.52
CA SER A 98 0.87 -7.06 -6.86
C SER A 98 -0.57 -7.31 -6.35
N PRO A 99 -1.08 -8.55 -6.48
CA PRO A 99 -2.40 -8.92 -5.94
C PRO A 99 -2.35 -9.28 -4.45
N PHE A 100 -1.16 -9.33 -3.83
CA PHE A 100 -0.98 -9.77 -2.45
C PHE A 100 -0.86 -8.57 -1.51
N VAL A 101 -1.48 -8.68 -0.33
CA VAL A 101 -1.22 -7.77 0.78
C VAL A 101 0.21 -7.99 1.25
N SER A 102 1.04 -6.96 1.13
CA SER A 102 2.46 -7.02 1.47
C SER A 102 2.68 -6.97 2.98
N PHE A 103 3.90 -7.31 3.41
CA PHE A 103 4.31 -7.11 4.79
C PHE A 103 4.24 -5.63 5.19
N TYR A 104 4.61 -4.71 4.29
CA TYR A 104 4.60 -3.28 4.59
C TYR A 104 3.20 -2.68 4.63
N ASP A 105 2.22 -3.23 3.89
CA ASP A 105 0.80 -2.86 4.05
C ASP A 105 0.32 -3.13 5.48
N ILE A 106 0.67 -4.32 6.01
CA ILE A 106 0.31 -4.74 7.37
C ILE A 106 1.06 -3.92 8.42
N LEU A 107 2.36 -3.68 8.22
CA LEU A 107 3.15 -2.86 9.13
C LEU A 107 2.62 -1.43 9.21
N LEU A 108 2.31 -0.82 8.06
CA LEU A 108 1.77 0.54 7.98
C LEU A 108 0.42 0.63 8.70
N MET A 109 -0.47 -0.36 8.48
CA MET A 109 -1.74 -0.49 9.18
C MET A 109 -1.55 -0.61 10.69
N ASN A 110 -0.65 -1.49 11.13
CA ASN A 110 -0.39 -1.70 12.53
C ASN A 110 0.23 -0.45 13.19
N LYS A 111 1.10 0.30 12.49
CA LYS A 111 1.61 1.59 12.98
C LYS A 111 0.49 2.63 13.10
N HIS A 112 -0.39 2.72 12.10
CA HIS A 112 -1.51 3.65 12.09
C HIS A 112 -2.46 3.44 13.29
N TYR A 113 -2.73 2.19 13.65
CA TYR A 113 -3.63 1.84 14.76
C TYR A 113 -2.93 1.53 16.10
N GLY A 114 -1.60 1.72 16.23
CA GLY A 114 -0.87 1.52 17.48
C GLY A 114 -0.69 0.05 17.90
N CYS A 115 -0.61 -0.86 16.93
CA CYS A 115 -0.58 -2.32 17.09
C CYS A 115 0.83 -2.95 17.14
N LEU A 116 1.87 -2.18 17.49
CA LEU A 116 3.26 -2.68 17.55
C LEU A 116 3.74 -3.13 18.94
N GLY A 117 2.97 -2.87 20.00
CA GLY A 117 3.32 -3.28 21.37
C GLY A 117 2.66 -4.58 21.80
N GLU A 118 3.33 -5.36 22.65
CA GLU A 118 2.65 -6.35 23.51
C GLU A 118 1.91 -5.61 24.62
N SER A 119 0.77 -4.98 24.33
CA SER A 119 -0.01 -4.32 25.37
C SER A 119 -1.47 -4.32 25.00
N LYS A 120 -2.22 -4.98 25.89
CA LYS A 120 -3.68 -4.99 26.03
C LYS A 120 -4.36 -3.82 25.32
N ILE A 121 -5.32 -4.15 24.47
CA ILE A 121 -6.34 -3.22 23.96
C ILE A 121 -6.66 -2.21 25.08
N PRO A 122 -6.34 -0.91 24.93
CA PRO A 122 -6.63 0.05 25.96
C PRO A 122 -8.13 0.02 26.28
N ASP A 123 -8.51 0.01 27.56
CA ASP A 123 -9.91 0.01 28.00
C ASP A 123 -10.73 1.16 27.40
N ALA A 124 -10.08 2.20 26.88
CA ALA A 124 -10.67 3.30 26.12
C ALA A 124 -11.38 2.87 24.82
N PHE A 125 -11.09 1.68 24.29
CA PHE A 125 -11.78 1.09 23.12
C PHE A 125 -12.81 0.01 23.50
N SER A 126 -13.08 -0.22 24.78
CA SER A 126 -14.09 -1.18 25.24
C SER A 126 -15.53 -0.86 24.76
N HIS A 127 -15.79 0.41 24.40
CA HIS A 127 -17.09 0.91 23.95
C HIS A 127 -17.13 1.34 22.48
N ALA A 128 -16.00 1.25 21.76
CA ALA A 128 -16.02 1.37 20.31
C ALA A 128 -16.53 0.04 19.73
N PHE A 129 -17.54 0.08 18.85
CA PHE A 129 -18.14 -1.09 18.21
C PHE A 129 -17.15 -1.95 17.40
N ILE A 130 -15.89 -1.49 17.23
CA ILE A 130 -14.79 -2.21 16.58
C ILE A 130 -13.65 -2.28 17.59
N LYS A 131 -13.48 -3.43 18.26
CA LYS A 131 -12.20 -3.75 18.90
C LYS A 131 -11.13 -3.69 17.80
N CYS A 132 -10.08 -2.90 17.98
CA CYS A 132 -8.93 -2.91 17.08
C CYS A 132 -8.29 -4.31 17.13
N ALA A 133 -8.66 -5.18 16.21
CA ALA A 133 -7.99 -6.44 16.00
C ALA A 133 -6.71 -6.15 15.24
N CYS A 134 -5.57 -6.16 15.95
CA CYS A 134 -4.26 -6.00 15.32
C CYS A 134 -4.04 -7.13 14.31
N VAL A 135 -3.48 -6.79 13.14
CA VAL A 135 -3.14 -7.78 12.13
C VAL A 135 -1.90 -8.52 12.62
N SER A 136 -2.10 -9.72 13.16
CA SER A 136 -1.03 -10.56 13.67
C SER A 136 -0.54 -11.51 12.59
N PHE A 137 0.77 -11.51 12.34
CA PHE A 137 1.41 -12.64 11.69
C PHE A 137 1.49 -13.76 12.72
N LYS A 138 0.70 -14.82 12.55
CA LYS A 138 1.05 -16.08 13.18
C LYS A 138 2.31 -16.58 12.47
N TYR A 139 3.48 -16.29 13.03
CA TYR A 139 4.68 -17.06 12.73
C TYR A 139 4.34 -18.51 13.08
N ALA A 140 4.19 -19.38 12.07
CA ALA A 140 4.26 -20.81 12.33
C ALA A 140 5.74 -21.08 12.66
N PRO A 141 6.10 -21.47 13.90
CA PRO A 141 7.48 -21.83 14.17
C PRO A 141 7.81 -23.03 13.29
N THR A 142 8.75 -22.87 12.36
CA THR A 142 9.41 -24.00 11.73
C THR A 142 10.25 -24.65 12.82
N SER A 143 9.72 -25.68 13.46
CA SER A 143 10.53 -26.60 14.25
C SER A 143 11.45 -27.34 13.28
N TYR A 144 12.62 -26.77 13.02
CA TYR A 144 13.77 -27.56 12.61
C TYR A 144 14.36 -28.12 13.90
N SER A 145 14.11 -29.41 14.15
CA SER A 145 14.90 -30.19 15.11
C SER A 145 16.08 -30.77 14.34
N ASP A 146 17.29 -30.46 14.81
CA ASP A 146 18.53 -31.15 14.44
C ASP A 146 18.46 -32.66 14.71
#